data_AF-A0AAD5R7R9-F1
#
_entry.id   AF-A0AAD5R7R9-F1
#
_cell.length_a   1.000
_cell.length_b   1.000
_cell.length_c   1.000
_cell.angle_alpha   90.00
_cell.angle_beta   90.00
_cell.angle_gamma   90.00
#
_symmetry.space_group_name_H-M   'P 1'
#
loop_
_entity.id
_entity.type
_entity.pdbx_description
1 polymer ?
#
loop_
_entity_poly.entity_id
_entity_poly.type
_entity_poly.pdbx_seq_one_letter_code
_entity_poly.pdbx_strand_id
1 'polypeptide(L)' 'MYHQICRIGPLLAVLLVTATPDDHSGPCRPYSCEFGECISEGPLFSCKCQPGFVGPTCNIGRSNLIKL' A
#
# COMPACT_ATOMS: atom_id res chain seq x y z
N MET A 1 17.54 8.62 10.47
CA MET A 1 16.52 8.55 11.56
C MET A 1 15.17 8.83 10.92
N TYR A 2 14.27 7.91 10.63
CA TYR A 2 13.89 6.57 11.11
C TYR A 2 12.92 6.07 10.00
N HIS A 3 13.13 4.94 9.30
CA HIS A 3 12.32 3.73 9.50
C HIS A 3 12.76 2.59 8.54
N GLN A 4 13.99 2.05 8.68
CA GLN A 4 14.39 0.82 7.96
C GLN A 4 15.50 0.01 8.67
N ILE A 5 15.55 0.03 10.01
CA ILE A 5 16.66 -0.54 10.80
C ILE A 5 16.40 -2.01 11.25
N CYS A 6 15.49 -2.77 10.63
CA CYS A 6 15.25 -4.17 10.99
C CYS A 6 15.42 -5.15 9.81
N ARG A 7 16.59 -5.13 9.16
CA ARG A 7 17.10 -6.30 8.43
C ARG A 7 18.56 -6.52 8.85
N ILE A 8 18.77 -6.78 10.13
CA ILE A 8 20.05 -7.29 10.64
C ILE A 8 20.11 -8.77 10.21
N GLY A 9 20.74 -9.02 9.06
CA GLY A 9 21.22 -10.34 8.64
C GLY A 9 22.73 -10.22 8.41
N PRO A 10 23.58 -11.04 9.06
CA PRO A 10 25.01 -10.83 9.08
C PRO A 10 25.65 -11.37 7.78
N LEU A 11 26.55 -10.57 7.20
CA LEU A 11 27.54 -10.94 6.20
C LEU A 11 27.05 -11.36 4.78
N LEU A 12 27.42 -10.49 3.82
CA LEU A 12 27.86 -10.86 2.46
C LEU A 12 26.79 -11.25 1.41
N ALA A 13 25.84 -10.37 1.10
CA ALA A 13 25.01 -10.52 -0.12
C ALA A 13 24.55 -9.19 -0.76
N VAL A 14 25.35 -8.12 -0.66
CA VAL A 14 24.96 -6.78 -1.18
C VAL A 14 25.60 -6.46 -2.54
N LEU A 15 26.24 -7.41 -3.23
CA LEU A 15 26.71 -7.18 -4.61
C LEU A 15 25.62 -7.38 -5.67
N LEU A 16 24.46 -7.94 -5.29
CA LEU A 16 23.29 -8.10 -6.16
C LEU A 16 22.03 -7.50 -5.52
N VAL A 17 22.17 -6.45 -4.71
CA VAL A 17 21.09 -5.47 -4.66
C VAL A 17 21.23 -4.71 -5.97
N THR A 18 20.66 -5.28 -7.03
CA THR A 18 19.99 -4.41 -7.97
C THR A 18 19.00 -3.67 -7.11
N ALA A 19 19.30 -2.42 -6.77
CA ALA A 19 18.25 -1.44 -6.75
C ALA A 19 17.66 -1.52 -8.16
N THR A 20 16.76 -2.49 -8.37
CA THR A 20 15.65 -2.27 -9.27
C THR A 20 15.16 -0.88 -8.89
N PRO A 21 14.82 0.02 -9.82
CA PRO A 21 13.88 1.05 -9.44
C PRO A 21 12.68 0.29 -8.90
N ASP A 22 12.63 0.10 -7.58
CA ASP A 22 11.47 -0.45 -6.93
C ASP A 22 10.40 0.55 -7.29
N ASP A 23 9.49 0.12 -8.15
CA ASP A 23 8.32 0.88 -8.57
C ASP A 23 7.34 1.03 -7.38
N HIS A 24 7.85 1.55 -6.27
CA HIS A 24 7.07 2.28 -5.27
C HIS A 24 6.63 3.66 -5.79
N SER A 25 6.90 3.94 -7.08
CA SER A 25 6.34 5.05 -7.85
C SER A 25 5.01 4.71 -8.53
N GLY A 26 4.56 3.45 -8.44
CA GLY A 26 3.25 3.05 -8.91
C GLY A 26 2.13 3.70 -8.08
N PRO A 27 0.92 3.84 -8.65
CA PRO A 27 -0.19 4.54 -7.99
C PRO A 27 -0.72 3.77 -6.76
N CYS A 28 -0.39 2.47 -6.64
CA CYS A 28 -0.59 1.65 -5.45
C CYS A 28 0.61 1.73 -4.51
N ARG A 29 0.70 2.84 -3.78
CA ARG A 29 1.69 3.03 -2.72
C ARG A 29 1.24 2.31 -1.44
N PRO A 30 2.17 2.03 -0.51
CA PRO A 30 1.79 1.56 0.82
C PRO A 30 0.76 2.54 1.41
N TYR A 31 -0.32 1.98 1.95
CA TYR A 31 -1.47 2.73 2.51
C TYR A 31 -2.38 3.44 1.50
N SER A 32 -2.32 3.17 0.19
CA SER A 32 -3.29 3.70 -0.79
C SER A 32 -4.74 3.22 -0.53
N CYS A 33 -4.91 1.99 -0.04
CA CYS A 33 -6.20 1.44 0.39
C CYS A 33 -6.06 0.88 1.80
N GLU A 34 -6.95 1.27 2.72
CA GLU A 34 -6.89 0.84 4.13
C GLU A 34 -7.57 -0.53 4.33
N PHE A 35 -8.84 -0.65 3.90
CA PHE A 35 -9.63 -1.87 3.97
C PHE A 35 -10.08 -2.34 2.57
N GLY A 36 -9.10 -2.63 1.71
CA GLY A 36 -9.36 -3.00 0.32
C GLY A 36 -8.11 -3.44 -0.43
N GLU A 37 -8.32 -3.87 -1.66
CA GLU A 37 -7.26 -4.22 -2.60
C GLU A 37 -6.98 -3.03 -3.52
N CYS A 38 -5.71 -2.66 -3.69
CA CYS A 38 -5.32 -1.61 -4.61
C CYS A 38 -5.14 -2.15 -6.02
N ILE A 39 -5.80 -1.52 -6.98
CA ILE A 39 -5.76 -1.86 -8.41
C ILE A 39 -5.07 -0.71 -9.14
N SER A 40 -3.97 -1.00 -9.83
CA SER A 40 -3.27 -0.02 -10.66
C SER A 40 -3.88 0.03 -12.07
N GLU A 41 -4.33 1.23 -12.46
CA GLU A 41 -4.94 1.53 -13.76
C GLU A 41 -4.04 2.54 -14.50
N GLY A 42 -2.81 2.11 -14.81
CA GLY A 42 -1.78 2.97 -15.42
C GLY A 42 -1.25 4.02 -14.43
N PRO A 43 -1.40 5.34 -14.69
CA PRO A 43 -0.96 6.39 -13.77
C PRO A 43 -1.91 6.61 -12.58
N LEU A 44 -3.09 5.99 -12.59
CA LEU A 44 -4.12 6.11 -11.56
C LEU A 44 -4.24 4.80 -10.78
N PHE A 45 -4.78 4.87 -9.56
CA PHE A 45 -5.19 3.69 -8.82
C PHE A 45 -6.67 3.76 -8.46
N SER A 46 -7.25 2.59 -8.23
CA SER A 46 -8.56 2.45 -7.62
C SER A 46 -8.51 1.42 -6.51
N CYS A 47 -9.39 1.56 -5.52
CA CYS A 47 -9.48 0.61 -4.42
C CYS A 47 -10.74 -0.25 -4.55
N LYS A 48 -10.55 -1.56 -4.55
CA LYS A 48 -11.65 -2.52 -4.41
C LYS A 48 -11.88 -2.77 -2.93
N CYS A 49 -12.86 -2.07 -2.36
CA CYS A 49 -13.15 -2.14 -0.93
C CYS A 49 -13.69 -3.50 -0.51
N GLN A 50 -13.29 -3.92 0.68
CA GLN A 50 -13.89 -5.06 1.36
C GLN A 50 -15.36 -4.77 1.72
N PRO A 51 -16.21 -5.80 1.84
CA PRO A 51 -17.60 -5.62 2.21
C PRO A 51 -17.72 -4.87 3.54
N GLY A 52 -18.52 -3.81 3.54
CA GLY A 52 -18.69 -2.95 4.72
C GLY A 52 -17.74 -1.75 4.78
N PHE A 53 -16.88 -1.53 3.79
CA PHE A 53 -16.05 -0.33 3.64
C PHE A 53 -16.33 0.39 2.33
N VAL A 54 -16.20 1.72 2.33
CA VAL A 54 -16.45 2.61 1.19
C VAL A 54 -15.46 3.78 1.21
N GLY A 55 -15.53 4.64 0.19
CA GLY A 55 -14.64 5.78 0.00
C GLY A 55 -13.50 5.46 -0.97
N PRO A 56 -12.76 6.48 -1.43
CA PRO A 56 -11.72 6.34 -2.45
C PRO A 56 -10.55 5.46 -2.00
N THR A 57 -10.30 5.39 -0.70
CA THR A 57 -9.23 4.58 -0.07
C THR A 57 -9.78 3.52 0.88
N CYS A 58 -11.10 3.26 0.83
CA CYS A 58 -11.79 2.29 1.70
C CYS A 58 -11.63 2.54 3.20
N ASN A 59 -11.45 3.80 3.61
CA ASN A 59 -11.25 4.19 5.02
C ASN A 59 -12.57 4.47 5.77
N ILE A 60 -13.71 4.40 5.08
CA ILE A 60 -15.02 4.70 5.66
C ILE A 60 -15.76 3.38 5.87
N GLY A 61 -15.98 2.98 7.11
CA GLY A 61 -16.90 1.89 7.42
C GLY A 61 -18.32 2.27 7.02
N ARG A 62 -19.00 1.44 6.23
CA ARG A 62 -20.41 1.58 5.87
C ARG A 62 -21.34 1.53 7.09
N SER A 63 -20.86 0.98 8.20
CA SER A 63 -21.45 1.08 9.54
C SER A 63 -21.57 2.53 10.04
N ASN A 64 -20.76 3.45 9.53
CA ASN A 64 -20.85 4.88 9.80
C ASN A 64 -21.93 5.57 8.92
N LEU A 65 -22.18 5.05 7.71
CA LEU A 65 -23.22 5.57 6.80
C LEU A 65 -24.64 5.21 7.23
N ILE A 66 -24.83 4.04 7.85
CA ILE A 66 -26.13 3.59 8.41
C ILE A 66 -26.42 4.17 9.80
N LYS A 67 -25.53 5.03 10.32
CA LYS A 67 -25.70 5.75 11.59
C LYS A 67 -26.05 7.24 11.38
N LEU A 68 -26.11 7.70 10.13
CA LEU A 68 -26.53 9.05 9.73
C LEU A 68 -28.01 9.08 9.39
#